data_AF-C9LWI0-F1
#
_entry.id   AF-C9LWI0-F1
#
_cell.length_a   1.000
_cell.length_b   1.000
_cell.length_c   1.000
_cell.angle_alpha   90.00
_cell.angle_beta   90.00
_cell.angle_gamma   90.00
#
_symmetry.space_group_name_H-M   'P 1'
#
loop_
_entity.id
_entity.type
_entity.pdbx_description
1 polymer ?
#
loop_
_entity_poly.entity_id
_entity_poly.type
_entity_poly.pdbx_seq_one_letter_code
_entity_poly.pdbx_strand_id
1 'polypeptide(L)'
;MYGATAAKVAINRIPLTTNQACCNLKINEEMAEHRYVYHWLCSQYKTLKAKGQGSQSNINKNIIEKYPIPVPPLDVQQKIVSILDRFDTLCNDLTSGLPAEIAARKKQYEHYRDRLLTFPRSNG
;
A
#
# COMPACT_ATOMS: atom_id res chain seq x y z
N MET A 1 -11.13 -6.65 12.81
CA MET A 1 -11.01 -5.98 11.50
C MET A 1 -12.20 -6.36 10.63
N TYR A 2 -13.15 -5.46 10.40
CA TYR A 2 -14.40 -5.73 9.66
C TYR A 2 -14.59 -4.77 8.48
N GLY A 3 -15.54 -5.08 7.59
CA GLY A 3 -15.93 -4.22 6.48
C GLY A 3 -15.10 -4.39 5.20
N ALA A 4 -15.39 -3.56 4.18
CA ALA A 4 -14.86 -3.70 2.81
C ALA A 4 -13.31 -3.64 2.72
N THR A 5 -12.66 -3.05 3.72
CA THR A 5 -11.21 -2.87 3.80
C THR A 5 -10.51 -3.88 4.71
N ALA A 6 -11.22 -4.88 5.25
CA ALA A 6 -10.60 -5.95 6.02
C ALA A 6 -9.45 -6.63 5.24
N ALA A 7 -8.41 -7.02 5.97
CA ALA A 7 -7.14 -7.58 5.46
C ALA A 7 -6.21 -6.63 4.69
N LYS A 8 -6.56 -5.34 4.52
CA LYS A 8 -5.59 -4.38 3.97
C LYS A 8 -4.45 -4.13 4.96
N VAL A 9 -3.24 -3.95 4.44
CA VAL A 9 -2.02 -3.80 5.22
C VAL A 9 -1.36 -2.46 4.87
N ALA A 10 -0.78 -1.80 5.86
CA ALA A 10 -0.06 -0.55 5.72
C ALA A 10 1.12 -0.51 6.68
N ILE A 11 2.14 0.28 6.34
CA ILE A 11 3.29 0.57 7.21
C ILE A 11 3.08 1.94 7.84
N ASN A 12 3.19 2.01 9.17
CA ASN A 12 3.15 3.27 9.88
C ASN A 12 4.49 3.99 9.69
N ARG A 13 4.48 5.16 9.03
CA ARG A 13 5.68 6.00 8.85
C ARG A 13 5.86 7.06 9.94
N ILE A 14 4.83 7.29 10.74
CA ILE A 14 4.80 8.25 11.83
C ILE A 14 4.16 7.59 13.07
N PRO A 15 4.47 8.08 14.28
CA PRO A 15 3.73 7.70 15.48
C PRO A 15 2.24 8.00 15.31
N LEU A 16 1.40 7.02 15.61
CA LEU A 16 -0.05 7.14 15.47
C LEU A 16 -0.77 6.26 16.48
N THR A 17 -2.06 6.53 16.69
CA THR A 17 -2.98 5.68 17.44
C THR A 17 -3.97 5.03 16.48
N THR A 18 -4.40 3.81 16.78
CA THR A 18 -5.37 3.07 15.97
C THR A 18 -6.61 2.74 16.80
N ASN A 19 -7.76 2.62 16.13
CA ASN A 19 -8.99 2.16 16.77
C ASN A 19 -9.01 0.62 16.89
N GLN A 20 -10.08 0.07 17.48
CA GLN A 20 -10.27 -1.37 17.70
C GLN A 20 -10.43 -2.19 16.40
N ALA A 21 -10.69 -1.53 15.27
CA ALA A 21 -10.85 -2.20 13.99
C ALA A 21 -9.51 -2.53 13.33
N CYS A 22 -8.39 -1.98 13.81
CA CYS A 22 -7.03 -2.26 13.34
C CYS A 22 -6.35 -3.33 14.19
N CYS A 23 -5.45 -4.09 13.57
CA CYS A 23 -4.54 -5.00 14.26
C CYS A 23 -3.10 -4.54 14.00
N ASN A 24 -2.36 -4.35 15.08
CA ASN A 24 -1.02 -3.76 15.04
C ASN A 24 0.01 -4.88 15.22
N LEU A 25 0.99 -4.92 14.34
CA LEU A 25 2.08 -5.90 14.36
C LEU A 25 3.38 -5.16 14.70
N LYS A 26 4.11 -5.66 15.71
CA LYS A 26 5.47 -5.22 16.00
C LYS A 26 6.41 -6.34 15.60
N ILE A 27 7.34 -6.05 14.69
CA ILE A 27 8.26 -7.03 14.14
C ILE A 27 9.53 -7.04 15.00
N ASN A 28 10.06 -8.24 15.27
CA ASN A 28 11.40 -8.39 15.82
C ASN A 28 12.40 -8.32 14.65
N GLU A 29 13.20 -7.25 14.60
CA GLU A 29 14.15 -6.98 13.52
C GLU A 29 15.27 -8.02 13.42
N GLU A 30 15.57 -8.74 14.52
CA GLU A 30 16.53 -9.85 14.50
C GLU A 30 16.00 -11.08 13.77
N MET A 31 14.67 -11.21 13.66
CA MET A 31 14.03 -12.36 13.02
C MET A 31 13.58 -12.04 11.60
N ALA A 32 13.00 -10.86 11.38
CA ALA A 32 12.42 -10.50 10.10
C ALA A 32 12.54 -9.01 9.80
N GLU A 33 12.76 -8.71 8.53
CA GLU A 33 12.70 -7.36 8.00
C GLU A 33 11.21 -6.96 7.81
N HIS A 34 10.85 -5.75 8.22
CA HIS A 34 9.45 -5.34 8.29
C HIS A 34 8.81 -5.12 6.91
N ARG A 35 9.55 -4.66 5.89
CA ARG A 35 9.06 -4.56 4.49
C ARG A 35 8.81 -5.94 3.91
N TYR A 36 9.62 -6.94 4.24
CA TYR A 36 9.39 -8.32 3.83
C TYR A 36 8.05 -8.82 4.37
N VAL A 37 7.82 -8.65 5.68
CA VAL A 37 6.54 -9.03 6.31
C VAL A 37 5.37 -8.28 5.66
N TYR A 38 5.52 -6.97 5.38
CA TYR A 38 4.52 -6.17 4.68
C TYR A 38 4.17 -6.76 3.30
N HIS A 39 5.18 -6.98 2.44
CA HIS A 39 4.97 -7.52 1.10
C HIS A 39 4.35 -8.92 1.13
N TRP A 40 4.79 -9.77 2.06
CA TRP A 40 4.20 -11.09 2.26
C TRP A 40 2.72 -10.97 2.63
N LEU A 41 2.35 -10.16 3.61
CA LEU A 41 0.96 -9.99 4.02
C LEU A 41 0.09 -9.38 2.92
N CYS A 42 0.63 -8.44 2.13
CA CYS A 42 -0.03 -7.91 0.94
C CYS A 42 -0.35 -9.04 -0.07
N SER A 43 0.58 -9.97 -0.30
CA SER A 43 0.35 -11.14 -1.16
C SER A 43 -0.76 -12.06 -0.62
N GLN A 44 -0.96 -12.09 0.70
CA GLN A 44 -1.96 -12.92 1.37
C GLN A 44 -3.33 -12.27 1.51
N TYR A 45 -3.56 -11.08 0.92
CA TYR A 45 -4.81 -10.34 1.04
C TYR A 45 -6.05 -11.20 0.80
N LYS A 46 -6.10 -11.94 -0.32
CA LYS A 46 -7.24 -12.79 -0.68
C LYS A 46 -7.46 -13.90 0.35
N THR A 47 -6.37 -14.57 0.74
CA THR A 47 -6.39 -15.66 1.72
C THR A 47 -6.87 -15.19 3.09
N LEU A 48 -6.35 -14.07 3.58
CA LEU A 48 -6.73 -13.48 4.87
C LEU A 48 -8.17 -12.97 4.84
N LYS A 49 -8.60 -12.33 3.75
CA LYS A 49 -9.98 -11.87 3.58
C LYS A 49 -10.98 -13.03 3.60
N ALA A 50 -10.65 -14.15 2.96
CA ALA A 50 -11.48 -15.35 2.96
C ALA A 50 -11.62 -16.02 4.34
N LYS A 51 -10.68 -15.73 5.27
CA LYS A 51 -10.76 -16.20 6.66
C LYS A 51 -11.64 -15.33 7.56
N GLY A 52 -12.22 -14.24 7.03
CA GLY A 52 -13.18 -13.41 7.76
C GLY A 52 -14.41 -14.22 8.17
N GLN A 53 -14.90 -14.02 9.39
CA GLN A 53 -16.03 -14.77 9.96
C GLN A 53 -17.20 -13.86 10.32
N GLY A 54 -18.41 -14.43 10.35
CA GLY A 54 -19.65 -13.73 10.67
C GLY A 54 -20.19 -12.86 9.53
N SER A 55 -21.34 -12.21 9.77
CA SER A 55 -22.05 -11.41 8.76
C SER A 55 -21.23 -10.22 8.21
N GLN A 56 -20.27 -9.73 8.97
CA GLN A 56 -19.38 -8.62 8.60
C GLN A 56 -17.99 -9.08 8.11
N SER A 57 -17.78 -10.39 7.92
CA SER A 57 -16.48 -10.97 7.52
C SER A 57 -15.31 -10.48 8.38
N ASN A 58 -15.50 -10.45 9.70
CA ASN A 58 -14.52 -9.90 10.63
C ASN A 58 -13.32 -10.85 10.78
N ILE A 59 -12.11 -10.33 10.63
CA ILE A 59 -10.87 -11.03 10.96
C ILE A 59 -10.49 -10.65 12.38
N ASN A 60 -10.52 -11.64 13.27
CA ASN A 60 -10.16 -11.46 14.68
C ASN A 60 -8.64 -11.59 14.90
N LYS A 61 -8.17 -11.14 16.07
CA LYS A 61 -6.74 -11.14 16.44
C LYS A 61 -6.14 -12.55 16.42
N ASN A 62 -6.88 -13.55 16.92
CA ASN A 62 -6.42 -14.93 17.01
C ASN A 62 -6.09 -15.55 15.64
N ILE A 63 -6.83 -15.18 14.59
CA ILE A 63 -6.56 -15.63 13.22
C ILE A 63 -5.21 -15.09 12.74
N ILE A 64 -4.92 -13.81 13.01
CA ILE A 64 -3.66 -13.17 12.61
C ILE A 64 -2.48 -13.72 13.42
N GLU A 65 -2.63 -13.85 14.74
CA GLU A 65 -1.56 -14.37 15.61
C GLU A 65 -1.11 -15.79 15.25
N LYS A 66 -2.02 -16.62 14.75
CA LYS A 66 -1.74 -18.00 14.33
C LYS A 66 -1.40 -18.13 12.84
N TYR A 67 -1.39 -17.03 12.10
CA TYR A 67 -1.16 -17.08 10.66
C TYR A 67 0.35 -17.27 10.38
N PRO A 68 0.76 -18.36 9.70
CA PRO A 68 2.16 -18.64 9.50
C PRO A 68 2.78 -17.65 8.50
N ILE A 69 3.95 -17.12 8.87
CA ILE A 69 4.77 -16.29 7.99
C ILE A 69 6.08 -17.06 7.74
N PRO A 70 6.45 -17.33 6.47
CA PRO A 70 7.74 -17.92 6.17
C PRO A 70 8.83 -16.88 6.46
N VAL A 71 9.82 -17.24 7.28
CA VAL A 71 10.92 -16.35 7.67
C VAL A 71 12.24 -16.97 7.15
N PRO A 72 12.62 -16.71 5.89
CA PRO A 72 13.91 -17.15 5.37
C PRO A 72 15.06 -16.34 6.03
N PRO A 73 16.33 -16.69 5.80
CA PRO A 73 17.47 -15.90 6.28
C PRO A 73 17.37 -14.41 5.87
N LEU A 74 17.89 -13.51 6.71
CA LEU A 74 17.74 -12.06 6.54
C LEU A 74 18.27 -11.54 5.19
N ASP A 75 19.35 -12.11 4.65
CA ASP A 75 19.91 -11.74 3.35
C ASP A 75 18.94 -12.05 2.20
N VAL A 76 18.21 -13.16 2.28
CA VAL A 76 17.17 -13.53 1.33
C VAL A 76 15.98 -12.59 1.44
N GLN A 77 15.56 -12.25 2.67
CA GLN A 77 14.50 -11.27 2.91
C GLN A 77 14.84 -9.92 2.26
N GLN A 78 16.06 -9.41 2.48
CA GLN A 78 16.54 -8.15 1.90
C GLN A 78 16.54 -8.17 0.36
N LYS A 79 16.96 -9.27 -0.26
CA LYS A 79 16.90 -9.43 -1.72
C LYS A 79 15.46 -9.34 -2.23
N ILE A 80 14.53 -10.04 -1.60
CA ILE A 80 13.10 -10.00 -1.96
C ILE A 80 12.57 -8.56 -1.84
N VAL A 81 12.86 -7.90 -0.71
CA VAL A 81 12.45 -6.51 -0.45
C VAL A 81 12.99 -5.57 -1.50
N SER A 82 14.27 -5.67 -1.86
CA SER A 82 14.88 -4.78 -2.86
C SER A 82 14.17 -4.82 -4.22
N ILE A 83 13.72 -6.01 -4.63
CA ILE A 83 13.00 -6.19 -5.88
C ILE A 83 11.59 -5.62 -5.76
N LEU A 84 10.85 -5.99 -4.72
CA LEU A 84 9.46 -5.59 -4.55
C LEU A 84 9.31 -4.10 -4.27
N ASP A 85 10.20 -3.50 -3.48
CA ASP A 85 10.23 -2.07 -3.20
C ASP A 85 10.45 -1.27 -4.48
N ARG A 86 11.32 -1.74 -5.39
CA ARG A 86 11.53 -1.08 -6.69
C ARG A 86 10.24 -1.00 -7.50
N PHE A 87 9.45 -2.07 -7.52
CA PHE A 87 8.15 -2.07 -8.20
C PHE A 87 7.12 -1.21 -7.48
N ASP A 88 7.08 -1.28 -6.14
CA ASP A 88 6.18 -0.48 -5.31
C ASP A 88 6.42 1.02 -5.52
N THR A 89 7.68 1.46 -5.50
CA THR A 89 8.06 2.86 -5.79
C THR A 89 7.66 3.27 -7.20
N LEU A 90 7.91 2.42 -8.22
CA LEU A 90 7.56 2.76 -9.60
C LEU A 90 6.04 2.92 -9.81
N CYS A 91 5.23 2.08 -9.16
CA CYS A 91 3.79 2.01 -9.40
C CYS A 91 2.97 2.91 -8.47
N ASN A 92 3.37 3.05 -7.21
CA ASN A 92 2.51 3.60 -6.15
C ASN A 92 3.04 4.87 -5.50
N ASP A 93 4.30 5.25 -5.74
CA ASP A 93 4.83 6.49 -5.16
C ASP A 93 4.15 7.72 -5.78
N LEU A 94 3.75 8.68 -4.94
CA LEU A 94 3.04 9.88 -5.41
C LEU A 94 4.00 10.98 -5.89
N THR A 95 5.25 10.93 -5.42
CA THR A 95 6.29 11.94 -5.72
C THR A 95 7.19 11.53 -6.87
N SER A 96 7.17 10.24 -7.23
CA SER A 96 7.96 9.63 -8.30
C SER A 96 7.13 8.58 -9.04
N GLY A 97 7.72 7.88 -10.01
CA GLY A 97 7.05 6.79 -10.71
C GLY A 97 5.86 7.22 -11.59
N LEU A 98 4.96 6.28 -11.84
CA LEU A 98 3.81 6.46 -12.74
C LEU A 98 2.81 7.52 -12.27
N PRO A 99 2.42 7.60 -10.98
CA PRO A 99 1.45 8.60 -10.54
C PRO A 99 1.94 10.03 -10.73
N ALA A 100 3.22 10.29 -10.43
CA ALA A 100 3.85 11.61 -10.64
C ALA A 100 3.88 12.00 -12.12
N GLU A 101 4.24 11.07 -13.01
CA GLU A 101 4.24 11.30 -14.46
C GLU A 101 2.82 11.59 -14.98
N ILE A 102 1.82 10.80 -14.56
CA ILE A 102 0.43 11.02 -14.96
C ILE A 102 -0.06 12.40 -14.50
N ALA A 103 0.25 12.81 -13.26
CA ALA A 103 -0.12 14.12 -12.75
C ALA A 103 0.54 15.26 -13.56
N ALA A 104 1.84 15.12 -13.87
CA ALA A 104 2.57 16.08 -14.69
C ALA A 104 1.98 16.19 -16.10
N ARG A 105 1.66 15.06 -16.75
CA ARG A 105 1.06 15.03 -18.09
C ARG A 105 -0.34 15.61 -18.13
N LYS A 106 -1.16 15.39 -17.10
CA LYS A 106 -2.48 16.03 -16.97
C LYS A 106 -2.35 17.54 -16.87
N LYS A 107 -1.46 18.04 -16.00
CA LYS A 107 -1.20 19.48 -15.86
C LYS A 107 -0.68 20.09 -17.16
N GLN A 108 0.20 19.40 -17.86
CA GLN A 108 0.71 19.80 -19.17
C GLN A 108 -0.42 19.88 -20.21
N TYR A 109 -1.28 18.86 -20.26
CA TYR A 109 -2.44 18.82 -21.16
C TYR A 109 -3.41 19.97 -20.89
N GLU A 110 -3.76 20.23 -19.63
CA GLU A 110 -4.66 21.33 -19.25
C GLU A 110 -4.09 22.68 -19.67
N HIS A 111 -2.79 22.93 -19.42
CA HIS A 111 -2.13 24.16 -19.85
C HIS A 111 -2.23 24.39 -21.36
N TYR A 112 -1.94 23.36 -22.17
CA TYR A 112 -2.01 23.49 -23.62
C TYR A 112 -3.43 23.57 -24.16
N ARG A 113 -4.38 22.81 -23.59
CA ARG A 113 -5.81 22.90 -23.91
C ARG A 113 -6.31 24.32 -23.71
N ASP A 114 -6.03 24.91 -22.55
CA ASP A 114 -6.51 26.25 -22.21
C ASP A 114 -5.84 27.30 -23.11
N ARG A 115 -4.53 27.16 -23.43
CA ARG A 115 -3.84 28.05 -24.36
C ARG A 115 -4.40 27.99 -25.79
N LEU A 116 -4.77 26.80 -26.28
CA LEU A 116 -5.32 26.63 -27.62
C LEU A 116 -6.77 27.09 -27.74
N LEU A 117 -7.55 26.96 -26.67
CA LEU A 117 -8.98 27.29 -26.66
C LEU A 117 -9.28 28.69 -26.09
N THR A 118 -8.27 29.44 -25.66
CA THR A 118 -8.41 30.85 -25.28
C THR A 118 -8.10 31.72 -26.48
N PHE A 119 -9.15 32.27 -27.10
CA PHE A 119 -9.03 33.20 -28.21
C PHE A 119 -8.95 34.65 -27.69
N PRO A 120 -8.14 35.53 -28.30
CA PRO A 120 -8.20 36.95 -28.00
C PRO A 120 -9.61 37.48 -28.27
N ARG A 121 -10.14 38.32 -27.37
CA ARG A 121 -11.40 39.03 -27.64
C ARG A 121 -11.17 39.94 -28.84
N SER A 122 -12.01 39.81 -29.86
CA SER A 122 -12.09 40.78 -30.95
C SER A 122 -12.53 42.11 -30.33
N ASN A 123 -11.61 43.07 -30.22
CA ASN A 123 -11.94 44.44 -29.85
C ASN A 123 -12.77 45.04 -30.98
N GLY A 124 -14.07 45.20 -30.74
CA GLY A 124 -14.99 46.02 -31.54
C GLY A 124 -15.28 47.32 -30.83
#